data_AF-A0AA39F2F3-F1
#
_entry.id   AF-A0AA39F2F3-F1
#
_cell.length_a   1.000
_cell.length_b   1.000
_cell.length_c   1.000
_cell.angle_alpha   90.00
_cell.angle_beta   90.00
_cell.angle_gamma   90.00
#
_symmetry.space_group_name_H-M   'P 1'
#
loop_
_entity.id
_entity.type
_entity.pdbx_description
1 polymer ?
#
loop_
_entity_poly.entity_id
_entity_poly.type
_entity_poly.pdbx_seq_one_letter_code
_entity_poly.pdbx_strand_id
1 'polypeptide(L)'
;MHATFQGHISAFLTKDEYRPTVEKLEDLRDSRYTAIYVTSGLAAFIDDPVLREKLVVHDPDCSFRVIGNDSVTCIVDIVFLLKSAFENHFHMSNNPIRESVYYYVTQDEDNWPLKKRFDTFLMWVEQSGIIRKWVNNDGLENAIASQKRIATMSEIHHRPISLAMLEFIFIIYGFGILLAIISFGFEMWIKSSLFKKRQDKRRLNFWFLQNKMRRVGVTQNPFQNRLNKITVTVKIFRVK
;
A
#
# COMPACT_ATOMS: atom_id res chain seq x y z
N MET A 1 -25.07 5.41 11.81
CA MET A 1 -24.01 4.39 11.86
C MET A 1 -23.33 4.12 10.52
N HIS A 2 -24.05 4.11 9.38
CA HIS A 2 -23.41 3.83 8.08
C HIS A 2 -22.43 4.92 7.63
N ALA A 3 -22.76 6.20 7.84
CA ALA A 3 -21.91 7.32 7.43
C ALA A 3 -20.60 7.42 8.22
N THR A 4 -20.61 7.12 9.52
CA THR A 4 -19.40 7.13 10.36
C THR A 4 -18.46 6.00 9.96
N PHE A 5 -18.98 4.81 9.66
CA PHE A 5 -18.17 3.69 9.19
C PHE A 5 -17.52 3.97 7.83
N GLN A 6 -18.28 4.51 6.87
CA GLN A 6 -17.72 4.94 5.59
C GLN A 6 -16.66 6.03 5.76
N GLY A 7 -16.89 6.99 6.66
CA GLY A 7 -15.89 8.02 6.99
C GLY A 7 -14.59 7.45 7.55
N HIS A 8 -14.67 6.48 8.47
CA HIS A 8 -13.48 5.81 9.01
C HIS A 8 -12.71 5.00 7.96
N ILE A 9 -13.41 4.27 7.09
CA ILE A 9 -12.75 3.54 5.99
C ILE A 9 -12.07 4.51 5.04
N SER A 10 -12.76 5.58 4.61
CA SER A 10 -12.15 6.59 3.75
C SER A 10 -10.92 7.19 4.41
N ALA A 11 -11.00 7.61 5.67
CA ALA A 11 -9.85 8.16 6.40
C ALA A 11 -8.67 7.18 6.54
N PHE A 12 -8.95 5.87 6.67
CA PHE A 12 -7.92 4.84 6.71
C PHE A 12 -7.27 4.62 5.33
N LEU A 13 -8.07 4.63 4.27
CA LEU A 13 -7.61 4.46 2.88
C LEU A 13 -6.85 5.69 2.35
N THR A 14 -7.19 6.88 2.85
CA THR A 14 -6.52 8.14 2.51
C THR A 14 -5.43 8.51 3.51
N LYS A 15 -5.06 7.62 4.44
CA LYS A 15 -3.97 7.90 5.37
C LYS A 15 -2.66 7.88 4.60
N ASP A 16 -1.96 9.00 4.62
CA ASP A 16 -0.67 9.14 3.95
C ASP A 16 0.31 8.08 4.45
N GLU A 17 1.01 7.47 3.50
CA GLU A 17 2.09 6.54 3.81
C GLU A 17 3.27 7.37 4.32
N TYR A 18 3.58 7.25 5.62
CA TYR A 18 4.76 7.89 6.19
C TYR A 18 6.01 7.23 5.63
N ARG A 19 6.53 7.79 4.53
CA ARG A 19 7.86 7.50 4.04
C ARG A 19 8.80 8.49 4.71
N PRO A 20 9.74 8.03 5.55
CA PRO A 20 10.72 8.93 6.16
C PRO A 20 11.59 9.49 5.04
N THR A 21 11.30 10.72 4.64
CA THR A 21 12.11 11.47 3.70
C THR A 21 13.19 12.21 4.47
N VAL A 22 14.41 12.20 3.93
CA VAL A 22 15.50 13.01 4.47
C VAL A 22 15.33 14.40 3.90
N GLU A 23 15.02 15.38 4.76
CA GLU A 23 14.92 16.79 4.35
C GLU A 23 16.01 17.65 4.97
N LYS A 24 16.60 17.19 6.06
CA LYS A 24 17.68 17.89 6.76
C LYS A 24 18.81 16.93 7.10
N LEU A 25 19.98 17.50 7.39
CA LEU A 25 21.15 16.73 7.77
C LEU A 25 20.92 15.98 9.09
N GLU A 26 20.12 16.53 10.01
CA GLU A 26 19.79 15.88 11.28
C GLU A 26 18.99 14.58 11.09
N ASP A 27 18.18 14.47 10.03
CA ASP A 27 17.37 13.28 9.76
C ASP A 27 18.26 12.05 9.46
N LEU A 28 19.47 12.28 8.95
CA LEU A 28 20.47 11.23 8.69
C LEU A 28 21.07 10.62 9.96
N ARG A 29 20.87 11.26 11.13
CA ARG A 29 21.29 10.68 12.41
C ARG A 29 20.47 9.44 12.76
N ASP A 30 19.29 9.29 12.19
CA ASP A 30 18.41 8.15 12.44
C ASP A 30 19.14 6.83 12.23
N SER A 31 19.02 5.92 13.20
CA SER A 31 19.55 4.56 13.17
C SER A 31 19.12 3.73 11.96
N ARG A 32 18.03 4.12 11.30
CA ARG A 32 17.55 3.47 10.06
C ARG A 32 18.51 3.64 8.89
N TYR A 33 19.31 4.71 8.87
CA TYR A 33 20.33 4.92 7.84
C TYR A 33 21.64 4.28 8.30
N THR A 34 22.05 3.24 7.58
CA THR A 34 23.24 2.42 7.91
C THR A 34 24.50 2.96 7.28
N ALA A 35 24.40 3.54 6.07
CA ALA A 35 25.53 4.10 5.35
C ALA A 35 25.11 5.36 4.58
N ILE A 36 25.98 6.37 4.62
CA ILE A 36 25.79 7.65 3.94
C ILE A 36 26.94 7.80 2.95
N TYR A 37 26.65 7.65 1.66
CA TYR A 37 27.65 7.84 0.61
C TYR A 37 27.80 9.31 0.30
N VAL A 38 29.04 9.80 0.27
CA VAL A 38 29.32 11.21 0.06
C VAL A 38 30.50 11.42 -0.89
N THR A 39 30.39 12.44 -1.76
CA THR A 39 31.53 12.88 -2.58
C THR A 39 32.63 13.43 -1.67
N SER A 40 33.90 13.15 -1.99
CA SER A 40 35.05 13.54 -1.17
C SER A 40 35.08 15.03 -0.80
N GLY A 41 34.74 15.92 -1.72
CA GLY A 41 34.64 17.36 -1.46
C GLY A 41 33.54 17.72 -0.46
N LEU A 42 32.44 16.97 -0.44
CA LEU A 42 31.31 17.21 0.46
C LEU A 42 31.52 16.60 1.85
N ALA A 43 32.29 15.51 1.94
CA ALA A 43 32.60 14.84 3.20
C ALA A 43 33.27 15.78 4.21
N ALA A 44 34.13 16.67 3.71
CA ALA A 44 34.85 17.65 4.53
C ALA A 44 33.93 18.67 5.22
N PHE A 45 32.69 18.84 4.75
CA PHE A 45 31.73 19.77 5.34
C PHE A 45 30.81 19.14 6.38
N ILE A 46 30.88 17.81 6.57
CA ILE A 46 30.07 17.10 7.55
C ILE A 46 30.91 16.97 8.83
N ASP A 47 30.70 17.90 9.77
CA ASP A 47 31.45 17.95 11.03
C ASP A 47 30.78 17.20 12.19
N ASP A 48 29.64 16.57 11.94
CA ASP A 48 28.94 15.79 12.93
C ASP A 48 29.63 14.44 13.19
N PRO A 49 30.08 14.14 14.43
CA PRO A 49 30.77 12.90 14.74
C PRO A 49 29.90 11.66 14.50
N VAL A 50 28.58 11.75 14.75
CA VAL A 50 27.65 10.62 14.59
C VAL A 50 27.46 10.29 13.12
N LEU A 51 27.40 11.32 12.27
CA LEU A 51 27.28 11.11 10.83
C LEU A 51 28.59 10.60 10.25
N ARG A 52 29.75 11.10 10.71
CA ARG A 52 31.08 10.67 10.25
C ARG A 52 31.32 9.17 10.39
N GLU A 53 30.82 8.54 11.44
CA GLU A 53 30.91 7.08 11.61
C GLU A 53 30.15 6.30 10.53
N LYS A 54 29.11 6.91 9.93
CA LYS A 54 28.30 6.32 8.87
C LYS A 54 28.75 6.73 7.46
N LEU A 55 29.68 7.68 7.34
CA LEU A 55 30.11 8.21 6.05
C LEU A 55 30.97 7.20 5.30
N VAL A 56 30.57 6.92 4.07
CA VAL A 56 31.38 6.19 3.10
C VAL A 56 31.84 7.19 2.04
N VAL A 57 33.11 7.59 2.13
CA VAL A 57 33.73 8.54 1.20
C VAL A 57 34.22 7.81 -0.04
N HIS A 58 34.12 8.47 -1.21
CA HIS A 58 34.63 7.98 -2.51
C HIS A 58 33.85 6.85 -3.17
N ASP A 59 32.52 6.95 -3.24
CA ASP A 59 31.74 6.20 -4.24
C ASP A 59 31.31 7.15 -5.37
N PRO A 60 31.91 7.06 -6.58
CA PRO A 60 31.55 7.91 -7.71
C PRO A 60 30.11 7.67 -8.20
N ASP A 61 29.53 6.52 -7.86
CA ASP A 61 28.28 6.01 -8.40
C ASP A 61 27.32 5.60 -7.26
N CYS A 62 27.23 6.45 -6.24
CA CYS A 62 26.39 6.20 -5.06
C CYS A 62 24.92 5.91 -5.40
N SER A 63 24.43 6.41 -6.54
CA SER A 63 23.04 6.22 -6.96
C SER A 63 22.69 4.74 -7.10
N PHE A 64 23.60 3.92 -7.61
CA PHE A 64 23.38 2.47 -7.75
C PHE A 64 23.24 1.77 -6.39
N ARG A 65 23.86 2.31 -5.34
CA ARG A 65 23.74 1.76 -3.97
C ARG A 65 22.36 2.04 -3.37
N VAL A 66 21.75 3.16 -3.74
CA VAL A 66 20.43 3.57 -3.24
C VAL A 66 19.30 2.76 -3.91
N ILE A 67 19.46 2.31 -5.16
CA ILE A 67 18.40 1.56 -5.92
C ILE A 67 17.91 0.31 -5.18
N GLY A 68 18.77 -0.35 -4.41
CA GLY A 68 18.43 -1.62 -3.76
C GLY A 68 18.32 -1.55 -2.24
N ASN A 69 18.48 -0.37 -1.63
CA ASN A 69 18.62 -0.30 -0.18
C ASN A 69 18.05 1.00 0.41
N ASP A 70 16.88 0.89 1.04
CA ASP A 70 16.18 1.98 1.72
C ASP A 70 16.94 2.52 2.95
N SER A 71 17.93 1.76 3.46
CA SER A 71 18.77 2.18 4.59
C SER A 71 20.02 2.97 4.15
N VAL A 72 20.20 3.18 2.84
CA VAL A 72 21.34 3.87 2.27
C VAL A 72 20.91 5.20 1.72
N THR A 73 21.68 6.25 2.03
CA THR A 73 21.46 7.59 1.52
C THR A 73 22.70 8.09 0.80
N CYS A 74 22.51 8.99 -0.17
CA CYS A 74 23.61 9.62 -0.88
C CYS A 74 23.55 11.15 -0.79
N ILE A 75 24.70 11.75 -0.53
CA ILE A 75 24.94 13.19 -0.53
C ILE A 75 25.92 13.50 -1.67
N VAL A 76 25.41 14.09 -2.74
CA VAL A 76 26.16 14.47 -3.95
C VAL A 76 25.69 15.85 -4.42
N ASP A 77 26.46 16.44 -5.34
CA ASP A 77 26.01 17.64 -6.05
C ASP A 77 24.74 17.35 -6.87
N ILE A 78 23.80 18.28 -6.83
CA ILE A 78 22.52 18.22 -7.53
C ILE A 78 22.69 17.91 -9.02
N VAL A 79 23.74 18.44 -9.66
CA VAL A 79 23.97 18.27 -11.10
C VAL A 79 24.18 16.78 -11.45
N PHE A 80 24.88 16.02 -10.59
CA PHE A 80 25.11 14.60 -10.81
C PHE A 80 23.90 13.75 -10.40
N LEU A 81 23.18 14.15 -9.35
CA LEU A 81 22.02 13.40 -8.85
C LEU A 81 20.81 13.50 -9.78
N LEU A 82 20.63 14.64 -10.47
CA LEU A 82 19.38 14.95 -11.16
C LEU A 82 19.01 13.92 -12.22
N LYS A 83 19.98 13.54 -13.06
CA LYS A 83 19.78 12.54 -14.10
C LYS A 83 19.40 11.19 -13.47
N SER A 84 20.16 10.76 -12.47
CA SER A 84 19.97 9.44 -11.86
C SER A 84 18.64 9.34 -11.12
N ALA A 85 18.22 10.40 -10.43
CA ALA A 85 16.94 10.41 -9.73
C ALA A 85 15.75 10.48 -10.69
N PHE A 86 15.90 11.13 -11.85
CA PHE A 86 14.86 11.10 -12.87
C PHE A 86 14.69 9.71 -13.47
N GLU A 87 15.80 9.06 -13.83
CA GLU A 87 15.79 7.71 -14.41
C GLU A 87 15.30 6.63 -13.44
N ASN A 88 15.59 6.78 -12.13
CA ASN A 88 15.31 5.76 -11.11
C ASN A 88 14.21 6.16 -10.11
N HIS A 89 13.57 7.32 -10.28
CA HIS A 89 12.51 7.84 -9.41
C HIS A 89 12.89 7.96 -7.92
N PHE A 90 14.11 8.42 -7.62
CA PHE A 90 14.51 8.65 -6.23
C PHE A 90 13.82 9.87 -5.63
N HIS A 91 13.55 9.80 -4.33
CA HIS A 91 13.28 11.00 -3.54
C HIS A 91 14.56 11.82 -3.43
N MET A 92 14.49 13.10 -3.77
CA MET A 92 15.49 14.06 -3.34
C MET A 92 14.88 14.99 -2.31
N SER A 93 15.69 15.43 -1.35
CA SER A 93 15.29 16.52 -0.49
C SER A 93 14.95 17.76 -1.30
N ASN A 94 13.89 18.45 -0.87
CA ASN A 94 13.51 19.75 -1.43
C ASN A 94 14.49 20.86 -1.03
N ASN A 95 15.20 20.68 0.09
CA ASN A 95 16.13 21.65 0.62
C ASN A 95 17.56 21.18 0.36
N PRO A 96 18.40 22.00 -0.30
CA PRO A 96 19.82 21.68 -0.39
C PRO A 96 20.41 21.67 1.03
N ILE A 97 21.16 20.62 1.36
CA ILE A 97 21.90 20.55 2.63
C ILE A 97 22.86 21.74 2.74
N ARG A 98 23.44 22.14 1.61
CA ARG A 98 24.32 23.30 1.50
C ARG A 98 24.33 23.85 0.08
N GLU A 99 24.40 25.16 -0.03
CA GLU A 99 24.66 25.83 -1.30
C GLU A 99 26.18 25.91 -1.52
N SER A 100 26.65 25.34 -2.62
CA SER A 100 28.04 25.43 -3.07
C SER A 100 28.14 26.37 -4.25
N VAL A 101 29.12 27.28 -4.18
CA VAL A 101 29.47 28.16 -5.29
C VAL A 101 30.82 27.71 -5.84
N TYR A 102 30.88 27.53 -7.15
CA TYR A 102 32.09 27.15 -7.86
C TYR A 102 32.84 28.40 -8.31
N TYR A 103 34.11 28.50 -7.93
CA TYR A 103 35.00 29.58 -8.34
C TYR A 103 36.17 29.02 -9.14
N TYR A 104 36.61 29.77 -10.14
CA TYR A 104 37.83 29.46 -10.86
C TYR A 104 39.02 30.06 -10.11
N VAL A 105 39.91 29.22 -9.60
CA VAL A 105 41.13 29.65 -8.91
C VAL A 105 42.31 29.52 -9.87
N THR A 106 43.15 30.55 -9.95
CA THR A 106 44.40 30.53 -10.72
C THR A 106 45.59 30.62 -9.79
N GLN A 107 46.73 30.06 -10.20
CA GLN A 107 47.91 29.86 -9.34
C GLN A 107 48.53 31.17 -8.84
N ASP A 108 48.41 32.25 -9.60
CA ASP A 108 48.88 33.60 -9.26
C ASP A 108 47.68 34.56 -9.19
N GLU A 109 46.89 34.47 -8.12
CA GLU A 109 45.61 35.19 -8.01
C GLU A 109 45.76 36.72 -8.15
N ASP A 110 46.91 37.26 -7.75
CA ASP A 110 47.27 38.68 -7.84
C ASP A 110 48.02 39.04 -9.12
N ASN A 111 48.72 38.08 -9.74
CA ASN A 111 49.61 38.33 -10.89
C ASN A 111 49.15 37.71 -12.19
N TRP A 112 47.96 37.09 -12.24
CA TRP A 112 47.48 36.47 -13.47
C TRP A 112 47.09 37.55 -14.50
N PRO A 113 47.85 37.72 -15.60
CA PRO A 113 47.68 38.84 -16.52
C PRO A 113 46.35 38.79 -17.29
N LEU A 114 45.67 37.63 -17.27
CA LEU A 114 44.41 37.42 -17.98
C LEU A 114 43.18 37.48 -17.07
N LYS A 115 43.34 37.68 -15.75
CA LYS A 115 42.23 37.68 -14.78
C LYS A 115 41.06 38.55 -15.21
N LYS A 116 41.33 39.84 -15.44
CA LYS A 116 40.30 40.80 -15.86
C LYS A 116 39.61 40.40 -17.17
N ARG A 117 40.35 39.85 -18.13
CA ARG A 117 39.81 39.43 -19.42
C ARG A 117 38.94 38.18 -19.28
N PHE A 118 39.36 37.24 -18.44
CA PHE A 118 38.61 36.03 -18.14
C PHE A 118 37.34 36.32 -17.35
N ASP A 119 37.39 37.18 -16.33
CA ASP A 119 36.21 37.61 -15.56
C ASP A 119 35.19 38.32 -16.46
N THR A 120 35.66 39.19 -17.35
CA THR A 120 34.80 39.86 -18.34
C THR A 120 34.17 38.85 -19.30
N PHE A 121 34.93 37.84 -19.73
CA PHE A 121 34.42 36.78 -20.57
C PHE A 121 33.37 35.93 -19.86
N LEU A 122 33.62 35.50 -18.62
CA LEU A 122 32.66 34.74 -17.81
C LEU A 122 31.38 35.54 -17.58
N MET A 123 31.49 36.82 -17.24
CA MET A 123 30.34 37.71 -17.07
C MET A 123 29.53 37.84 -18.36
N TRP A 124 30.19 37.96 -19.51
CA TRP A 124 29.51 38.00 -20.81
C TRP A 124 28.82 36.67 -21.14
N VAL A 125 29.46 35.54 -20.83
CA VAL A 125 28.88 34.20 -21.00
C VAL A 125 27.65 34.00 -20.10
N GLU A 126 27.68 34.50 -18.87
CA GLU A 126 26.55 34.49 -17.95
C GLU A 126 25.41 35.39 -18.45
N GLN A 127 25.71 36.66 -18.76
CA GLN A 127 24.72 37.65 -19.22
C GLN A 127 24.09 37.31 -20.56
N SER A 128 24.83 36.64 -21.46
CA SER A 128 24.30 36.17 -22.74
C SER A 128 23.30 35.02 -22.59
N GLY A 129 23.20 34.42 -21.39
CA GLY A 129 22.32 33.28 -21.13
C GLY A 129 22.78 31.98 -21.81
N ILE A 130 24.01 31.92 -22.35
CA ILE A 130 24.56 30.71 -22.99
C ILE A 130 24.58 29.56 -21.98
N ILE A 131 25.01 29.82 -20.75
CA ILE A 131 25.01 28.82 -19.66
C ILE A 131 23.59 28.29 -19.45
N ARG A 132 22.61 29.18 -19.33
CA ARG A 132 21.21 28.79 -19.13
C ARG A 132 20.66 27.99 -20.30
N LYS A 133 21.06 28.32 -21.54
CA LYS A 133 20.68 27.55 -22.74
C LYS A 133 21.30 26.15 -22.73
N TRP A 134 22.56 26.01 -22.32
CA TRP A 134 23.23 24.71 -22.22
C TRP A 134 22.54 23.83 -21.18
N VAL A 135 22.29 24.38 -19.99
CA VAL A 135 21.55 23.72 -18.90
C VAL A 135 20.14 23.29 -19.35
N ASN A 136 19.46 24.11 -20.16
CA ASN A 136 18.16 23.74 -20.74
C ASN A 136 18.26 22.64 -21.80
N ASN A 137 19.23 22.72 -22.70
CA ASN A 137 19.42 21.75 -23.77
C ASN A 137 19.80 20.36 -23.22
N ASP A 138 20.58 20.31 -22.14
CA ASP A 138 20.91 19.06 -21.46
C ASP A 138 19.73 18.51 -20.63
N GLY A 139 18.58 19.19 -20.65
CA GLY A 139 17.36 18.75 -19.99
C GLY A 139 17.37 18.94 -18.47
N LEU A 140 18.40 19.58 -17.90
CA LEU A 140 18.55 19.76 -16.46
C LEU A 140 17.44 20.65 -15.88
N GLU A 141 17.12 21.78 -16.51
CA GLU A 141 16.04 22.69 -16.04
C GLU A 141 14.67 22.00 -16.12
N ASN A 142 14.44 21.19 -17.17
CA ASN A 142 13.22 20.40 -17.34
C ASN A 142 13.12 19.27 -16.30
N ALA A 143 14.22 18.59 -16.00
CA ALA A 143 14.27 17.56 -14.97
C ALA A 143 14.02 18.17 -13.57
N ILE A 144 14.63 19.31 -13.22
CA ILE A 144 14.36 20.05 -11.98
C ILE A 144 12.87 20.46 -11.90
N ALA A 145 12.32 21.03 -12.98
CA ALA A 145 10.92 21.46 -13.01
C ALA A 145 9.95 20.27 -12.91
N SER A 146 10.27 19.15 -13.58
CA SER A 146 9.48 17.92 -13.51
C SER A 146 9.49 17.34 -12.10
N GLN A 147 10.61 17.42 -11.39
CA GLN A 147 10.71 16.95 -10.03
C GLN A 147 9.92 17.81 -9.06
N LYS A 148 9.94 19.14 -9.20
CA LYS A 148 9.06 20.02 -8.41
C LYS A 148 7.58 19.68 -8.63
N ARG A 149 7.19 19.34 -9.87
CA ARG A 149 5.82 18.88 -10.20
C ARG A 149 5.51 17.51 -9.62
N ILE A 150 6.44 16.56 -9.69
CA ILE A 150 6.25 15.22 -9.11
C ILE A 150 6.18 15.32 -7.58
N ALA A 151 7.04 16.12 -6.94
CA ALA A 151 6.99 16.36 -5.50
C ALA A 151 5.62 16.91 -5.08
N THR A 152 5.11 17.93 -5.77
CA THR A 152 3.78 18.50 -5.51
C THR A 152 2.62 17.56 -5.86
N MET A 153 2.79 16.62 -6.78
CA MET A 153 1.79 15.57 -7.07
C MET A 153 1.91 14.35 -6.12
N SER A 154 3.10 14.08 -5.58
CA SER A 154 3.42 12.94 -4.72
C SER A 154 2.92 13.10 -3.29
N GLU A 155 2.54 14.31 -2.88
CA GLU A 155 1.83 14.57 -1.62
C GLU A 155 0.50 13.78 -1.53
N ILE A 156 0.01 13.22 -2.63
CA ILE A 156 -1.23 12.42 -2.69
C ILE A 156 -0.93 10.98 -3.18
N HIS A 157 0.09 10.32 -2.64
CA HIS A 157 0.25 8.88 -2.82
C HIS A 157 -0.59 8.11 -1.80
N HIS A 158 -1.86 7.88 -2.15
CA HIS A 158 -2.70 6.95 -1.41
C HIS A 158 -2.15 5.54 -1.58
N ARG A 159 -1.95 4.84 -0.46
CA ARG A 159 -1.46 3.46 -0.47
C ARG A 159 -2.44 2.60 -1.30
N PRO A 160 -2.00 1.93 -2.38
CA PRO A 160 -2.86 0.97 -3.04
C PRO A 160 -3.24 -0.11 -2.00
N ILE A 161 -4.52 -0.43 -1.91
CA ILE A 161 -5.03 -1.42 -0.96
C ILE A 161 -4.22 -2.71 -1.15
N SER A 162 -3.43 -3.06 -0.12
CA SER A 162 -2.61 -4.26 -0.16
C SER A 162 -3.51 -5.48 -0.31
N LEU A 163 -3.21 -6.34 -1.29
CA LEU A 163 -3.93 -7.60 -1.52
C LEU A 163 -4.02 -8.46 -0.26
N ALA A 164 -3.04 -8.36 0.65
CA ALA A 164 -3.02 -9.06 1.92
C ALA A 164 -4.18 -8.64 2.86
N MET A 165 -4.56 -7.35 2.87
CA MET A 165 -5.72 -6.91 3.67
C MET A 165 -7.03 -7.43 3.09
N LEU A 166 -7.12 -7.49 1.76
CA LEU A 166 -8.29 -8.04 1.08
C LEU A 166 -8.42 -9.55 1.35
N GLU A 167 -7.31 -10.28 1.33
CA GLU A 167 -7.25 -11.70 1.70
C GLU A 167 -7.74 -11.94 3.13
N PHE A 168 -7.32 -11.10 4.08
CA PHE A 168 -7.78 -11.19 5.47
C PHE A 168 -9.31 -11.03 5.60
N ILE A 169 -9.91 -10.09 4.84
CA ILE A 169 -11.37 -9.91 4.80
C ILE A 169 -12.06 -11.17 4.26
N PHE A 170 -11.51 -11.77 3.20
CA PHE A 170 -12.04 -13.01 2.63
C PHE A 170 -11.94 -14.20 3.60
N ILE A 171 -10.88 -14.28 4.41
CA ILE A 171 -10.73 -15.31 5.44
C ILE A 171 -11.82 -15.18 6.50
N ILE A 172 -12.04 -13.97 7.04
CA ILE A 172 -13.11 -13.72 8.02
C ILE A 172 -14.48 -14.06 7.42
N TYR A 173 -14.71 -13.66 6.17
CA TYR A 173 -15.95 -13.96 5.46
C TYR A 173 -16.17 -15.48 5.30
N GLY A 174 -15.14 -16.22 4.91
CA GLY A 174 -15.17 -17.67 4.83
C GLY A 174 -15.49 -18.34 6.16
N PHE A 175 -14.90 -17.85 7.26
CA PHE A 175 -15.20 -18.34 8.61
C PHE A 175 -16.66 -18.10 9.01
N GLY A 176 -17.21 -16.93 8.66
CA GLY A 176 -18.62 -16.62 8.88
C GLY A 176 -19.57 -17.56 8.14
N ILE A 177 -19.24 -17.90 6.89
CA ILE A 177 -20.01 -18.88 6.10
C ILE A 177 -19.95 -20.27 6.74
N LEU A 178 -18.77 -20.72 7.18
CA LEU A 178 -18.61 -22.01 7.84
C LEU A 178 -19.46 -22.10 9.12
N LEU A 179 -19.45 -21.06 9.95
CA LEU A 179 -20.29 -20.99 11.15
C LEU A 179 -21.79 -21.03 10.81
N ALA A 180 -22.21 -20.34 9.75
CA ALA A 180 -23.59 -20.37 9.29
C ALA A 180 -24.03 -21.78 8.83
N ILE A 181 -23.18 -22.49 8.09
CA ILE A 181 -23.42 -23.87 7.66
C ILE A 181 -23.55 -24.81 8.87
N ILE A 182 -22.65 -24.69 9.85
CA ILE A 182 -22.67 -25.50 11.08
C ILE A 182 -23.97 -25.25 11.86
N SER A 183 -24.33 -23.99 12.07
CA SER A 183 -25.56 -23.60 12.77
C SER A 183 -26.82 -24.17 12.08
N PHE A 184 -26.88 -24.06 10.75
CA PHE A 184 -27.99 -24.61 9.97
C PHE A 184 -28.04 -26.15 10.05
N GLY A 185 -26.88 -26.81 10.03
CA GLY A 185 -26.76 -28.25 10.24
C GLY A 185 -27.29 -28.68 11.61
N PHE A 186 -26.94 -27.95 12.66
CA PHE A 186 -27.47 -28.17 14.01
C PHE A 186 -28.99 -28.01 14.07
N GLU A 187 -29.53 -26.95 13.45
CA GLU A 187 -30.97 -26.71 13.41
C GLU A 187 -31.72 -27.85 12.70
N MET A 188 -31.21 -28.30 11.56
CA MET A 188 -31.74 -29.44 10.81
C MET A 188 -31.71 -30.74 11.62
N TRP A 189 -30.61 -30.98 12.34
CA TRP A 189 -30.46 -32.16 13.19
C TRP A 189 -31.46 -32.17 14.35
N ILE A 190 -31.61 -31.04 15.05
CA ILE A 190 -32.60 -30.87 16.13
C ILE A 190 -34.01 -31.08 15.59
N LYS A 191 -34.38 -30.46 14.46
CA LYS A 191 -35.70 -30.65 13.84
C LYS A 191 -35.93 -32.12 13.48
N SER A 192 -34.97 -32.77 12.83
CA SER A 192 -35.08 -34.18 12.43
C SER A 192 -35.29 -35.12 13.63
N SER A 193 -34.53 -34.92 14.71
CA SER A 193 -34.69 -35.72 15.94
C SER A 193 -36.05 -35.54 16.61
N LEU A 194 -36.57 -34.31 16.65
CA LEU A 194 -37.91 -34.01 17.15
C LEU A 194 -39.00 -34.58 16.25
N PHE A 195 -38.81 -34.56 14.93
CA PHE A 195 -39.73 -35.19 13.97
C PHE A 195 -39.77 -36.71 14.11
N LYS A 196 -38.62 -37.38 14.29
CA LYS A 196 -38.57 -38.82 14.58
C LYS A 196 -39.32 -39.17 15.87
N LYS A 197 -39.07 -38.44 16.97
CA LYS A 197 -39.81 -38.63 18.23
C LYS A 197 -41.32 -38.44 18.06
N ARG A 198 -41.75 -37.47 17.25
CA ARG A 198 -43.18 -37.27 16.94
C ARG A 198 -43.78 -38.38 16.07
N GLN A 199 -43.03 -38.90 15.10
CA GLN A 199 -43.48 -40.03 14.27
C GLN A 199 -43.57 -41.34 15.08
N ASP A 200 -42.58 -41.64 15.91
CA ASP A 200 -42.60 -42.83 16.77
C ASP A 200 -43.74 -42.78 17.79
N LYS A 201 -43.97 -41.60 18.40
CA LYS A 201 -45.12 -41.40 19.30
C LYS A 201 -46.48 -41.55 18.59
N ARG A 202 -46.59 -41.11 17.33
CA ARG A 202 -47.80 -41.32 16.51
C ARG A 202 -48.01 -42.80 16.14
N ARG A 203 -46.94 -43.54 15.81
CA ARG A 203 -47.01 -44.99 15.52
C ARG A 203 -47.42 -45.80 16.75
N LEU A 204 -46.86 -45.48 17.92
CA LEU A 204 -47.25 -46.09 19.20
C LEU A 204 -48.72 -45.84 19.54
N ASN A 205 -49.20 -44.59 19.41
CA ASN A 205 -50.61 -44.28 19.64
C ASN A 205 -51.53 -44.99 18.63
N PHE A 206 -51.13 -45.09 17.36
CA PHE A 206 -51.92 -45.79 16.34
C PHE A 206 -51.98 -47.30 16.60
N TRP A 207 -50.87 -47.94 16.97
CA TRP A 207 -50.85 -49.35 17.38
C TRP A 207 -51.71 -49.61 18.62
N PHE A 208 -51.67 -48.70 19.61
CA PHE A 208 -52.53 -48.77 20.79
C PHE A 208 -54.02 -48.65 20.44
N LEU A 209 -54.38 -47.76 19.51
CA LEU A 209 -55.76 -47.62 19.00
C LEU A 209 -56.21 -48.87 18.22
N GLN A 210 -55.34 -49.45 17.38
CA GLN A 210 -55.64 -50.70 16.66
C GLN A 210 -55.86 -51.88 17.61
N ASN A 211 -55.02 -52.04 18.63
CA ASN A 211 -55.19 -53.08 19.65
C ASN A 211 -56.40 -52.86 20.55
N LYS A 212 -56.79 -51.59 20.78
CA LYS A 212 -58.03 -51.26 21.49
C LYS A 212 -59.26 -51.61 20.64
N MET A 213 -59.24 -51.33 19.34
CA MET A 213 -60.33 -51.71 18.43
C MET A 213 -60.41 -53.23 18.20
N ARG A 214 -59.29 -53.96 18.25
CA ARG A 214 -59.29 -55.44 18.12
C ARG A 214 -59.88 -56.17 19.34
N ARG A 215 -59.93 -55.52 20.52
CA ARG A 215 -60.61 -56.04 21.72
C ARG A 215 -62.11 -55.76 21.76
N VAL A 216 -62.59 -54.82 20.95
CA VAL A 216 -64.03 -54.54 20.80
C VAL A 216 -64.43 -55.21 19.50
N GLY A 217 -64.89 -56.46 19.59
CA GLY A 217 -65.30 -57.24 18.42
C GLY A 217 -66.36 -56.50 17.61
N VAL A 218 -65.96 -55.93 16.48
CA VAL A 218 -66.87 -55.39 15.47
C VAL A 218 -66.54 -56.10 14.16
N THR A 219 -67.29 -57.17 13.93
CA THR A 219 -67.53 -57.72 12.60
C THR A 219 -68.39 -56.73 11.84
N GLN A 220 -67.91 -56.20 10.71
CA GLN A 220 -68.77 -55.98 9.56
C GLN A 220 -67.97 -55.87 8.26
N ASN A 221 -68.58 -56.48 7.25
CA ASN A 221 -68.07 -56.82 5.94
C ASN A 221 -68.57 -55.77 4.92
N PRO A 222 -68.42 -55.95 3.59
CA PRO A 222 -67.79 -55.01 2.66
C PRO A 222 -68.79 -54.13 1.89
N PHE A 223 -68.26 -53.40 0.90
CA PHE A 223 -68.88 -52.75 -0.27
C PHE A 223 -68.79 -51.20 -0.38
N GLN A 224 -68.05 -50.84 -1.43
CA GLN A 224 -68.37 -49.87 -2.48
C GLN A 224 -67.91 -48.40 -2.43
N ASN A 225 -67.15 -48.11 -3.51
CA ASN A 225 -67.28 -46.99 -4.44
C ASN A 225 -66.58 -45.64 -4.18
N ARG A 226 -65.69 -45.36 -5.16
CA ARG A 226 -65.44 -44.10 -5.88
C ARG A 226 -65.06 -42.87 -5.04
N LEU A 227 -63.85 -42.35 -5.26
CA LEU A 227 -63.61 -41.23 -6.19
C LEU A 227 -62.12 -40.86 -6.21
N ASN A 228 -61.61 -40.67 -7.43
CA ASN A 228 -60.30 -40.09 -7.71
C ASN A 228 -60.17 -38.72 -7.05
N LYS A 229 -59.08 -38.50 -6.31
CA LYS A 229 -58.58 -37.15 -6.01
C LYS A 229 -57.06 -37.15 -6.02
N ILE A 230 -56.50 -36.98 -7.22
CA ILE A 230 -55.08 -36.63 -7.39
C ILE A 230 -54.94 -35.20 -6.86
N THR A 231 -54.21 -35.04 -5.76
CA THR A 231 -53.90 -33.72 -5.21
C THR A 231 -52.45 -33.41 -5.58
N VAL A 232 -52.26 -32.69 -6.68
CA VAL A 232 -50.94 -32.15 -7.07
C VAL A 232 -50.63 -30.98 -6.14
N THR A 233 -49.57 -31.09 -5.36
CA THR A 233 -49.07 -29.99 -4.53
C THR A 233 -47.91 -29.31 -5.26
N VAL A 234 -48.20 -28.17 -5.89
CA VAL A 234 -47.18 -27.28 -6.45
C VAL A 234 -46.62 -26.46 -5.29
N LYS A 235 -45.30 -26.54 -5.06
CA LYS A 235 -44.58 -25.65 -4.15
C LYS A 235 -43.77 -24.65 -4.96
N ILE A 236 -44.07 -23.37 -4.74
CA ILE A 236 -43.33 -22.24 -5.30
C ILE A 236 -42.09 -22.03 -4.41
N PHE A 237 -40.91 -22.03 -5.04
CA PHE A 237 -39.67 -21.59 -4.40
C PHE A 237 -39.45 -20.10 -4.69
N ARG A 238 -39.20 -19.33 -3.63
CA ARG A 238 -38.73 -17.94 -3.72
C ARG A 238 -37.23 -17.96 -3.50
N VAL A 239 -36.49 -17.70 -4.57
CA VAL A 239 -35.05 -17.46 -4.54
C VAL A 239 -34.83 -16.03 -4.04
N LYS A 240 -33.90 -15.86 -3.10
CA LYS A 240 -33.22 -14.59 -2.84
C LYS A 240 -31.88 -14.65 -3.55
#